data_AF-A0A7X6NU49-F1
#
_entry.id   AF-A0A7X6NU49-F1
#
_cell.length_a   1.000
_cell.length_b   1.000
_cell.length_c   1.000
_cell.angle_alpha   90.00
_cell.angle_beta   90.00
_cell.angle_gamma   90.00
#
_symmetry.space_group_name_H-M   'P 1'
#
loop_
_entity.id
_entity.type
_entity.pdbx_description
1 polymer ?
#
loop_
_entity_poly.entity_id
_entity_poly.type
_entity_poly.pdbx_seq_one_letter_code
_entity_poly.pdbx_strand_id
1 'polypeptide(L)'
;MKKAATIVAGALMVLSFAACGASAPTTTCSEYAKMDPDTGLLTAINAEQTAVLRKLLAANDLVDDDQNVMKAHIKIIAYCNIYGGAAGGNKDQPISNVL
;
A
#
# COMPACT_ATOMS: atom_id res chain seq x y z
N MET A 1 -42.20 12.33 13.78
CA MET A 1 -42.73 11.09 13.16
C MET A 1 -41.55 10.16 12.91
N LYS A 2 -41.60 8.97 13.50
CA LYS A 2 -40.56 7.92 13.43
C LYS A 2 -40.50 7.34 12.01
N LYS A 3 -39.31 7.09 11.49
CA LYS A 3 -39.09 6.05 10.46
C LYS A 3 -37.84 5.26 10.83
N ALA A 4 -38.05 4.16 11.54
CA ALA A 4 -37.06 3.12 11.74
C ALA A 4 -37.00 2.28 10.46
N ALA A 5 -35.83 2.19 9.85
CA ALA A 5 -35.57 1.26 8.76
C ALA A 5 -35.04 -0.04 9.35
N THR A 6 -35.91 -1.04 9.42
CA THR A 6 -35.53 -2.44 9.61
C THR A 6 -34.96 -2.96 8.30
N ILE A 7 -33.69 -3.37 8.30
CA ILE A 7 -33.15 -4.26 7.27
C ILE A 7 -32.52 -5.43 8.00
N VAL A 8 -33.24 -6.55 8.02
CA VAL A 8 -32.70 -7.87 8.30
C VAL A 8 -32.17 -8.39 6.97
N ALA A 9 -30.85 -8.40 6.82
CA ALA A 9 -30.15 -9.14 5.77
C ALA A 9 -29.07 -9.92 6.52
N GLY A 10 -29.29 -11.20 6.79
CA GLY A 10 -29.13 -12.22 5.76
C GLY A 10 -27.70 -12.70 5.85
N ALA A 11 -27.42 -13.59 6.80
CA ALA A 11 -26.12 -14.21 6.96
C ALA A 11 -25.83 -15.09 5.73
N LEU A 12 -25.17 -14.52 4.72
CA LEU A 12 -24.52 -15.29 3.67
C LEU A 12 -23.28 -15.94 4.29
N MET A 13 -23.44 -17.17 4.79
CA MET A 13 -22.33 -18.09 4.92
C MET A 13 -21.82 -18.43 3.52
N VAL A 14 -20.81 -17.70 3.06
CA VAL A 14 -19.99 -18.12 1.93
C VAL A 14 -18.73 -18.76 2.49
N LEU A 15 -18.73 -20.08 2.52
CA LEU A 15 -17.53 -20.91 2.56
C LEU A 15 -16.78 -20.71 1.25
N SER A 16 -15.94 -19.68 1.19
CA SER A 16 -14.94 -19.56 0.13
C SER A 16 -13.65 -20.20 0.63
N PHE A 17 -13.30 -21.34 0.02
CA PHE A 17 -11.93 -21.83 -0.07
C PHE A 17 -11.08 -20.76 -0.77
N ALA A 18 -10.60 -19.77 -0.02
CA ALA A 18 -9.61 -18.84 -0.53
C ALA A 18 -8.27 -19.56 -0.50
N ALA A 19 -7.86 -20.03 -1.68
CA ALA A 19 -6.45 -20.23 -1.99
C ALA A 19 -5.67 -19.05 -1.39
N CYS A 20 -4.60 -19.38 -0.65
CA CYS A 20 -3.66 -18.44 -0.07
C CYS A 20 -2.87 -17.75 -1.20
N GLY A 21 -3.56 -16.94 -2.01
CA GLY A 21 -2.97 -16.01 -2.95
C GLY A 21 -2.77 -14.71 -2.19
N ALA A 22 -1.51 -14.40 -1.84
CA ALA A 22 -1.17 -13.09 -1.32
C ALA A 22 -1.66 -12.04 -2.32
N SER A 23 -2.73 -11.33 -1.97
CA SER A 23 -3.21 -10.22 -2.78
C SER A 23 -2.06 -9.22 -2.90
N ALA A 24 -1.73 -8.81 -4.13
CA ALA A 24 -0.68 -7.81 -4.36
C ALA A 24 -0.96 -6.58 -3.48
N PRO A 25 0.07 -5.95 -2.86
CA PRO A 25 -0.14 -4.82 -1.97
C PRO A 25 -0.92 -3.70 -2.68
N THR A 26 -2.14 -3.42 -2.21
CA THR A 26 -3.00 -2.35 -2.73
C THR A 26 -2.70 -1.00 -2.09
N THR A 27 -1.59 -0.89 -1.36
CA THR A 27 -1.20 0.33 -0.63
C THR A 27 -1.15 1.51 -1.60
N THR A 28 -1.91 2.54 -1.28
CA THR A 28 -1.93 3.79 -2.04
C THR A 28 -0.73 4.67 -1.70
N CYS A 29 -0.42 5.63 -2.58
CA CYS A 29 0.59 6.66 -2.31
C CYS A 29 0.37 7.37 -0.96
N SER A 30 -0.89 7.70 -0.61
CA SER A 30 -1.21 8.38 0.65
C SER A 30 -1.00 7.49 1.87
N GLU A 31 -1.34 6.21 1.78
CA GLU A 31 -1.11 5.25 2.86
C GLU A 31 0.38 5.01 3.07
N TYR A 32 1.14 4.83 1.97
CA TYR A 32 2.58 4.64 2.04
C TYR A 32 3.31 5.82 2.65
N ALA A 33 2.94 7.05 2.27
CA ALA A 33 3.52 8.27 2.81
C ALA A 33 3.29 8.39 4.33
N LYS A 34 2.12 7.99 4.82
CA LYS A 34 1.74 8.10 6.25
C LYS A 34 2.41 7.07 7.16
N MET A 35 3.07 6.05 6.61
CA MET A 35 3.79 5.05 7.40
C MET A 35 4.96 5.66 8.17
N ASP A 36 5.51 6.78 7.69
CA ASP A 36 6.57 7.51 8.39
C ASP A 36 6.45 9.02 8.11
N PRO A 37 6.45 9.89 9.14
CA PRO A 37 6.42 11.35 8.94
C PRO A 37 7.65 11.87 8.17
N ASP A 38 8.77 11.15 8.15
CA ASP A 38 9.97 11.52 7.43
C ASP A 38 10.04 10.93 6.02
N THR A 39 9.01 10.19 5.57
CA THR A 39 8.97 9.69 4.19
C THR A 39 9.12 10.84 3.19
N GLY A 40 10.05 10.68 2.24
CA GLY A 40 10.37 11.73 1.26
C GLY A 40 11.41 12.75 1.74
N LEU A 41 11.78 12.74 3.03
CA LEU A 41 12.92 13.48 3.56
C LEU A 41 14.14 12.55 3.64
N LEU A 42 15.25 12.94 3.00
CA LEU A 42 16.52 12.19 3.02
C LEU A 42 16.40 10.70 2.64
N THR A 43 15.37 10.31 1.88
CA THR A 43 15.06 8.90 1.53
C THR A 43 14.96 7.97 2.74
N ALA A 44 14.50 8.48 3.90
CA ALA A 44 14.28 7.68 5.08
C ALA A 44 13.23 6.59 4.80
N ILE A 45 13.58 5.35 5.13
CA ILE A 45 12.69 4.19 5.06
C ILE A 45 12.66 3.51 6.42
N ASN A 46 11.47 3.10 6.86
CA ASN A 46 11.32 2.32 8.09
C ASN A 46 11.04 0.84 7.82
N ALA A 47 10.92 0.06 8.89
CA ALA A 47 10.70 -1.39 8.80
C ALA A 47 9.35 -1.75 8.16
N GLU A 48 8.30 -0.96 8.41
CA GLU A 48 6.97 -1.17 7.83
C GLU A 48 7.00 -0.97 6.31
N GLN A 49 7.56 0.15 5.87
CA GLN A 49 7.75 0.44 4.44
C GLN A 49 8.62 -0.61 3.76
N THR A 50 9.69 -1.06 4.41
CA THR A 50 10.55 -2.15 3.91
C THR A 50 9.75 -3.43 3.70
N ALA A 51 8.90 -3.82 4.66
CA ALA A 51 8.06 -5.01 4.56
C ALA A 51 7.03 -4.91 3.42
N VAL A 52 6.43 -3.73 3.22
CA VAL A 52 5.50 -3.47 2.11
C VAL A 52 6.21 -3.60 0.77
N LEU A 53 7.38 -2.99 0.61
CA LEU A 53 8.13 -3.04 -0.64
C LEU A 53 8.66 -4.43 -0.96
N ARG A 54 9.12 -5.20 0.03
CA ARG A 54 9.55 -6.60 -0.19
C ARG A 54 8.40 -7.46 -0.69
N LYS A 55 7.21 -7.33 -0.08
CA LYS A 55 6.00 -8.02 -0.55
C LYS A 55 5.62 -7.59 -1.97
N LEU A 56 5.75 -6.30 -2.29
CA LEU A 56 5.42 -5.76 -3.60
C LEU A 56 6.40 -6.24 -4.67
N LEU A 57 7.70 -6.25 -4.38
CA LEU A 57 8.74 -6.80 -5.26
C LEU A 57 8.50 -8.28 -5.54
N ALA A 58 8.29 -9.08 -4.49
CA ALA A 58 7.99 -10.50 -4.62
C ALA A 58 6.70 -10.76 -5.44
N ALA A 59 5.66 -9.94 -5.27
CA ALA A 59 4.42 -10.05 -6.03
C ALA A 59 4.56 -9.68 -7.52
N ASN A 60 5.65 -9.03 -7.91
CA ASN A 60 5.98 -8.67 -9.29
C ASN A 60 7.16 -9.50 -9.85
N ASP A 61 7.49 -10.64 -9.23
CA ASP A 61 8.61 -11.51 -9.61
C ASP A 61 9.97 -10.79 -9.63
N LEU A 62 10.15 -9.76 -8.78
CA LEU A 62 11.40 -9.02 -8.62
C LEU A 62 12.15 -9.51 -7.37
N VAL A 63 13.49 -9.47 -7.43
CA VAL A 63 14.35 -9.81 -6.28
C VAL A 63 14.12 -8.79 -5.16
N ASP A 64 13.79 -9.26 -3.96
CA ASP A 64 13.39 -8.43 -2.81
C ASP A 64 14.58 -8.00 -1.93
N ASP A 65 15.76 -7.79 -2.50
CA ASP A 65 16.94 -7.35 -1.76
C ASP A 65 16.89 -5.85 -1.38
N ASP A 66 17.82 -5.43 -0.50
CA ASP A 66 17.86 -4.05 0.00
C ASP A 66 18.07 -3.01 -1.12
N GLN A 67 18.77 -3.39 -2.19
CA GLN A 67 19.00 -2.50 -3.33
C GLN A 67 17.72 -2.25 -4.11
N ASN A 68 16.93 -3.29 -4.36
CA ASN A 68 15.66 -3.15 -5.07
C ASN A 68 14.57 -2.53 -4.19
N VAL A 69 14.57 -2.80 -2.87
CA VAL A 69 13.72 -2.08 -1.92
C VAL A 69 14.00 -0.58 -1.99
N MET A 70 15.27 -0.17 -1.97
CA MET A 70 15.59 1.25 -1.99
C MET A 70 15.32 1.92 -3.34
N LYS A 71 15.53 1.22 -4.45
CA LYS A 71 15.10 1.70 -5.77
C LYS A 71 13.59 1.89 -5.83
N ALA A 72 12.81 0.92 -5.37
CA ALA A 72 11.35 1.00 -5.32
C ALA A 72 10.90 2.19 -4.45
N HIS A 73 11.49 2.35 -3.27
CA HIS A 73 11.22 3.47 -2.36
C HIS A 73 11.40 4.82 -3.03
N ILE A 74 12.54 5.03 -3.72
CA ILE A 74 12.84 6.28 -4.43
C ILE A 74 11.85 6.52 -5.58
N LYS A 75 11.55 5.48 -6.39
CA LYS A 75 10.56 5.57 -7.47
C LYS A 75 9.18 5.99 -6.94
N ILE A 76 8.76 5.40 -5.82
CA ILE A 76 7.47 5.70 -5.18
C ILE A 76 7.45 7.13 -4.65
N ILE A 77 8.49 7.59 -3.96
CA ILE A 77 8.58 9.00 -3.52
C ILE A 77 8.42 9.96 -4.69
N ALA A 78 9.11 9.69 -5.81
CA ALA A 78 9.05 10.54 -7.00
C ALA A 78 7.65 10.49 -7.66
N TYR A 79 7.09 9.30 -7.86
CA TYR A 79 5.77 9.12 -8.48
C TYR A 79 4.64 9.71 -7.66
N CYS A 80 4.66 9.50 -6.35
CA CYS A 80 3.67 9.99 -5.41
C CYS A 80 3.92 11.45 -4.99
N ASN A 81 5.04 12.05 -5.42
CA ASN A 81 5.51 13.37 -5.00
C ASN A 81 5.42 13.53 -3.46
N ILE A 82 6.07 12.64 -2.72
CA ILE A 82 5.99 12.58 -1.25
C ILE A 82 6.99 13.55 -0.63
N TYR A 83 6.51 14.36 0.32
CA TYR A 83 7.34 15.22 1.17
C TYR A 83 6.78 15.26 2.59
N GLY A 84 7.62 14.99 3.60
CA GLY A 84 7.23 15.04 5.00
C GLY A 84 6.03 14.14 5.35
N GLY A 85 6.06 12.89 4.88
CA GLY A 85 5.00 11.90 5.16
C GLY A 85 3.66 12.16 4.45
N ALA A 86 3.63 13.10 3.49
CA ALA A 86 2.43 13.43 2.72
C ALA A 86 2.68 13.25 1.22
N ALA A 87 1.80 12.48 0.56
CA ALA A 87 1.78 12.39 -0.89
C ALA A 87 1.15 13.65 -1.51
N GLY A 88 1.87 14.31 -2.43
CA GLY A 88 1.37 15.45 -3.18
C GLY A 88 0.64 15.05 -4.47
N GLY A 89 1.12 13.99 -5.14
CA GLY A 89 0.63 13.49 -6.42
C GLY A 89 0.15 12.04 -6.33
N ASN A 90 -0.72 11.63 -7.25
CA ASN A 90 -1.20 10.24 -7.37
C ASN A 90 -1.70 9.63 -6.04
N LYS A 91 -2.27 10.47 -5.16
CA LYS A 91 -2.59 10.17 -3.75
C LYS A 91 -3.33 8.85 -3.53
N ASP A 92 -4.30 8.56 -4.38
CA ASP A 92 -5.17 7.37 -4.28
C ASP A 92 -4.75 6.25 -5.23
N GLN A 93 -3.68 6.45 -6.00
CA GLN A 93 -3.12 5.43 -6.88
C GLN A 93 -2.28 4.45 -6.08
N PRO A 94 -2.28 3.15 -6.44
CA PRO A 94 -1.47 2.15 -5.78
C PRO A 94 0.01 2.34 -6.10
N ILE A 95 0.87 2.11 -5.11
CA ILE A 95 2.33 2.19 -5.27
C ILE A 95 2.89 1.10 -6.21
N SER A 96 2.09 0.07 -6.51
CA SER A 96 2.41 -0.97 -7.50
C SER A 96 2.59 -0.44 -8.92
N ASN A 97 2.04 0.74 -9.24
CA ASN A 97 2.09 1.30 -10.59
C ASN A 97 3.49 1.70 -11.07
N VAL A 98 4.51 1.64 -10.20
CA VAL A 98 5.87 2.13 -10.50
C VAL A 98 7.00 1.16 -10.19
N LEU A 99 6.69 -0.09 -9.89
CA LEU A 99 7.74 -1.10 -9.75
C LEU A 99 8.36 -1.46 -11.10
#